data_AF-A0A7I8KBU3-F1
#
_entry.id   AF-A0A7I8KBU3-F1
#
_cell.length_a   1.000
_cell.length_b   1.000
_cell.length_c   1.000
_cell.angle_alpha   90.00
_cell.angle_beta   90.00
_cell.angle_gamma   90.00
#
_symmetry.space_group_name_H-M   'P 1'
#
loop_
_entity.id
_entity.type
_entity.pdbx_description
1 polymer ?
#
loop_
_entity_poly.entity_id
_entity_poly.type
_entity_poly.pdbx_seq_one_letter_code
_entity_poly.pdbx_strand_id
1 'polypeptide(L)'
;MEAEQGFSFLSVGTAIFNPSASRTYVSLPCSSKLCRALPVSDCRSGCEYIYSYGDYSSTQGVLATETFTMGEGVLVPRVGFGCGVSNQGEGFQQAAGLVGLGRGPLSLVSQLRIGRFSYCLTRLDETKTSPLFLGSLASLDIMGARALKIRVTTFALNDDGTGGLIIDSGTSITYLEFEGYRLLKQALLSQVNLPLGDGSSVGLDLCFQVPLSPENYMAADASSGQLCGKMMGSSGISILGNFQQQGFHMLYDPEGDNLSFQQTRCDQL
;
A
#
# COMPACT_ATOMS: atom_id res chain seq x y z
N MET A 1 16.11 3.62 2.51
CA MET A 1 15.12 3.56 1.39
C MET A 1 13.82 4.10 1.94
N GLU A 2 13.36 5.27 1.49
CA GLU A 2 11.99 5.70 1.79
C GLU A 2 11.05 4.83 0.97
N ALA A 3 10.31 3.95 1.65
CA ALA A 3 9.25 3.19 1.03
C ALA A 3 8.07 4.13 0.77
N GLU A 4 7.89 4.55 -0.48
CA GLU A 4 6.63 5.14 -0.90
C GLU A 4 5.56 4.05 -0.86
N GLN A 5 4.60 4.19 0.04
CA GLN A 5 3.40 3.36 0.12
C GLN A 5 2.58 3.60 -1.16
N GLY A 6 2.82 2.79 -2.19
CA GLY A 6 2.12 2.86 -3.46
C GLY A 6 0.76 2.17 -3.37
N PHE A 7 -0.32 2.93 -3.51
CA PHE A 7 -1.63 2.37 -3.78
C PHE A 7 -1.77 2.20 -5.30
N SER A 8 -2.06 0.97 -5.74
CA SER A 8 -2.49 0.70 -7.11
C SER A 8 -4.01 0.77 -7.18
N PHE A 9 -4.54 1.76 -7.90
CA PHE A 9 -5.96 1.82 -8.21
C PHE A 9 -6.18 1.14 -9.56
N LEU A 10 -6.69 -0.09 -9.52
CA LEU A 10 -6.97 -0.87 -10.73
C LEU A 10 -8.07 -0.19 -11.55
N SER A 11 -7.69 0.28 -12.73
CA SER A 11 -8.65 0.69 -13.76
C SER A 11 -8.17 0.13 -15.09
N VAL A 12 -8.81 -0.96 -15.53
CA VAL A 12 -8.53 -1.58 -16.83
C VAL A 12 -9.12 -0.68 -17.92
N GLY A 13 -8.26 -0.19 -18.82
CA GLY A 13 -8.67 0.61 -19.99
C GLY A 13 -8.59 2.14 -19.83
N THR A 14 -7.92 2.66 -18.80
CA THR A 14 -7.66 4.11 -18.68
C THR A 14 -6.71 4.62 -19.74
N ALA A 15 -7.10 5.71 -20.40
CA ALA A 15 -6.24 6.43 -21.33
C ALA A 15 -5.00 6.99 -20.59
N ILE A 16 -3.83 6.79 -21.20
CA ILE A 16 -2.57 7.35 -20.69
C ILE A 16 -2.66 8.89 -20.78
N PHE A 17 -2.27 9.55 -19.69
CA PHE A 17 -2.24 11.01 -19.62
C PHE A 17 -1.36 11.60 -20.74
N ASN A 18 -1.88 12.58 -21.48
CA ASN A 18 -1.15 13.29 -22.54
C ASN A 18 -0.77 14.70 -22.08
N PRO A 19 0.50 14.94 -21.71
CA PRO A 19 0.97 16.26 -21.25
C PRO A 19 0.67 17.39 -22.23
N SER A 20 0.78 17.14 -23.54
CA SER A 20 0.58 18.15 -24.59
C SER A 20 -0.88 18.59 -24.74
N ALA A 21 -1.82 17.81 -24.23
CA ALA A 21 -3.25 18.15 -24.25
C ALA A 21 -3.66 19.03 -23.06
N SER A 22 -2.81 19.17 -22.04
CA SER A 22 -3.09 19.95 -20.85
C SER A 22 -2.45 21.33 -20.90
N ARG A 23 -3.19 22.34 -20.43
CA ARG A 23 -2.69 23.71 -20.27
C ARG A 23 -2.08 23.98 -18.90
N THR A 24 -2.33 23.10 -17.94
CA THR A 24 -1.86 23.22 -16.55
C THR A 24 -0.71 22.27 -16.22
N TYR A 25 -0.34 21.40 -17.15
CA TYR A 25 0.87 20.59 -17.09
C TYR A 25 2.12 21.48 -17.14
N VAL A 26 3.03 21.26 -16.18
CA VAL A 26 4.33 21.95 -16.16
C VAL A 26 5.41 20.96 -15.71
N SER A 27 6.43 20.73 -16.54
CA SER A 27 7.61 19.97 -16.14
C SER A 27 8.42 20.72 -15.08
N LEU A 28 8.96 20.00 -14.10
CA LEU A 28 9.69 20.61 -13.00
C LEU A 28 11.17 20.76 -13.33
N PRO A 29 11.79 21.91 -12.98
CA PRO A 29 13.24 22.05 -13.03
C PRO A 29 13.89 21.34 -11.84
N CYS A 30 15.18 21.02 -11.97
CA CYS A 30 15.93 20.35 -10.89
C CYS A 30 16.08 21.16 -9.61
N SER A 31 15.95 22.49 -9.68
CA SER A 31 15.94 23.35 -8.49
C SER A 31 14.66 23.19 -7.64
N SER A 32 13.61 22.56 -8.20
CA SER A 32 12.36 22.30 -7.50
C SER A 32 12.58 21.54 -6.20
N LYS A 33 11.78 21.88 -5.18
CA LYS A 33 11.79 21.18 -3.90
C LYS A 33 11.38 19.71 -4.06
N LEU A 34 10.41 19.43 -4.93
CA LEU A 34 9.95 18.07 -5.20
C LEU A 34 11.05 17.25 -5.90
N CYS A 35 11.77 17.84 -6.85
CA CYS A 35 12.89 17.16 -7.49
C CYS A 35 13.99 16.76 -6.51
N ARG A 36 14.36 17.69 -5.61
CA ARG A 36 15.37 17.44 -4.57
C ARG A 36 14.97 16.42 -3.52
N ALA A 37 13.69 16.06 -3.47
CA ALA A 37 13.19 15.03 -2.58
C ALA A 37 13.18 13.64 -3.20
N LEU A 38 13.49 13.51 -4.50
CA LEU A 38 13.62 12.21 -5.14
C LEU A 38 14.83 11.46 -4.57
N PRO A 39 14.74 10.14 -4.35
CA PRO A 39 15.89 9.32 -3.98
C PRO A 39 16.99 9.36 -5.06
N VAL A 40 16.59 9.35 -6.33
CA VAL A 40 17.46 9.44 -7.50
C VAL A 40 16.79 10.31 -8.56
N SER A 41 17.54 11.29 -9.09
CA SER A 41 17.09 12.16 -10.17
C SER A 41 18.17 12.37 -11.24
N ASP A 42 17.79 12.35 -12.53
CA ASP A 42 18.63 12.88 -13.61
C ASP A 42 18.20 14.31 -13.93
N CYS A 43 19.19 15.19 -14.08
CA CYS A 43 19.03 16.63 -14.17
C CYS A 43 19.57 17.26 -15.47
N ARG A 44 19.81 16.44 -16.51
CA ARG A 44 20.34 16.93 -17.79
C ARG A 44 19.32 17.76 -18.60
N SER A 45 18.06 17.35 -18.61
CA SER A 45 16.99 17.89 -19.49
C SER A 45 15.77 18.44 -18.72
N GLY A 46 15.88 18.58 -17.41
CA GLY A 46 14.75 18.78 -16.50
C GLY A 46 14.87 17.82 -15.34
N CYS A 47 13.87 17.78 -14.45
CA CYS A 47 13.85 16.79 -13.38
C CYS A 47 13.27 15.47 -13.87
N GLU A 48 14.13 14.46 -14.03
CA GLU A 48 13.71 13.09 -14.31
C GLU A 48 13.81 12.25 -13.03
N TYR A 49 12.78 11.48 -12.74
CA TYR A 49 12.75 10.57 -11.59
C TYR A 49 13.17 9.17 -11.99
N ILE A 50 13.78 8.44 -11.05
CA ILE A 50 14.03 7.00 -11.16
C ILE A 50 13.62 6.35 -9.84
N TYR A 51 12.68 5.42 -9.91
CA TYR A 51 12.23 4.61 -8.76
C TYR A 51 12.47 3.13 -9.03
N SER A 52 12.97 2.45 -8.02
CA SER A 52 13.06 1.00 -7.95
C SER A 52 12.23 0.51 -6.77
N TYR A 53 11.44 -0.52 -6.99
CA TYR A 53 10.57 -1.12 -5.98
C TYR A 53 11.19 -2.39 -5.40
N GLY A 54 10.68 -2.83 -4.26
CA GLY A 54 11.18 -4.02 -3.55
C GLY A 54 10.97 -5.33 -4.31
N ASP A 55 10.08 -5.36 -5.29
CA ASP A 55 9.82 -6.48 -6.21
C ASP A 55 10.73 -6.48 -7.44
N TYR A 56 11.78 -5.65 -7.44
CA TYR A 56 12.71 -5.41 -8.55
C TYR A 56 12.09 -4.72 -9.79
N SER A 57 10.82 -4.29 -9.70
CA SER A 57 10.24 -3.44 -10.73
C SER A 57 10.82 -2.03 -10.67
N SER A 58 10.76 -1.30 -11.79
CA SER A 58 11.27 0.07 -11.84
C SER A 58 10.46 0.96 -12.77
N THR A 59 10.43 2.25 -12.45
CA THR A 59 9.81 3.30 -13.27
C THR A 59 10.72 4.51 -13.37
N GLN A 60 10.81 5.06 -14.58
CA GLN A 60 11.55 6.27 -14.88
C GLN A 60 10.69 7.20 -15.73
N GLY A 61 10.78 8.49 -15.48
CA GLY A 61 10.13 9.49 -16.30
C GLY A 61 10.35 10.92 -15.87
N VAL A 62 9.51 11.82 -16.35
CA VAL A 62 9.63 13.26 -16.08
C VAL A 62 8.81 13.62 -14.84
N LEU A 63 9.42 14.32 -13.89
CA LEU A 63 8.70 14.89 -12.75
C LEU A 63 8.03 16.22 -13.19
N ALA A 64 6.74 16.32 -12.94
CA ALA A 64 5.93 17.45 -13.37
C ALA A 64 4.88 17.82 -12.32
N THR A 65 4.17 18.92 -12.57
CA THR A 65 2.97 19.30 -11.83
C THR A 65 1.77 19.40 -12.75
N GLU A 66 0.59 19.11 -12.22
CA GLU A 66 -0.69 19.21 -12.93
C GLU A 66 -1.82 19.61 -11.95
N THR A 67 -2.97 20.00 -12.49
CA THR A 67 -4.23 20.16 -11.78
C THR A 67 -5.00 18.85 -11.79
N PHE A 68 -5.19 18.27 -10.61
CA PHE A 68 -5.93 17.03 -10.42
C PHE A 68 -7.38 17.34 -10.08
N THR A 69 -8.31 16.55 -10.60
CA THR A 69 -9.71 16.59 -10.16
C THR A 69 -9.93 15.48 -9.13
N MET A 70 -10.44 15.82 -7.95
CA MET A 70 -10.64 14.88 -6.84
C MET A 70 -12.07 14.96 -6.31
N GLY A 71 -12.59 13.83 -5.83
CA GLY A 71 -13.93 13.74 -5.24
C GLY A 71 -15.03 14.25 -6.17
N GLU A 72 -15.93 15.08 -5.65
CA GLU A 72 -17.04 15.71 -6.38
C GLU A 72 -16.58 16.88 -7.28
N GLY A 73 -15.50 16.69 -8.04
CA GLY A 73 -15.03 17.67 -9.02
C GLY A 73 -14.11 18.78 -8.47
N VAL A 74 -13.53 18.59 -7.29
CA VAL A 74 -12.61 19.57 -6.69
C VAL A 74 -11.31 19.62 -7.48
N LEU A 75 -10.96 20.81 -7.98
CA LEU A 75 -9.72 21.04 -8.70
C LEU A 75 -8.58 21.36 -7.72
N VAL A 76 -7.51 20.59 -7.80
CA VAL A 76 -6.32 20.74 -6.97
C VAL A 76 -5.12 21.06 -7.86
N PRO A 77 -4.71 22.33 -7.97
CA PRO A 77 -3.63 22.74 -8.86
C PRO A 77 -2.26 22.42 -8.28
N ARG A 78 -1.28 22.24 -9.18
CA ARG A 78 0.15 22.08 -8.87
C ARG A 78 0.47 20.85 -8.01
N VAL A 79 -0.28 19.76 -8.19
CA VAL A 79 0.07 18.46 -7.61
C VAL A 79 1.23 17.89 -8.42
N GLY A 80 2.34 17.63 -7.74
CA GLY A 80 3.52 16.98 -8.28
C GLY A 80 3.30 15.49 -8.51
N PHE A 81 3.68 15.01 -9.68
CA PHE A 81 3.57 13.61 -10.07
C PHE A 81 4.67 13.23 -11.08
N GLY A 82 4.92 11.93 -11.22
CA GLY A 82 5.79 11.38 -12.24
C GLY A 82 5.01 10.99 -13.50
N CYS A 83 5.43 11.50 -14.66
CA CYS A 83 4.97 11.02 -15.96
C CYS A 83 5.91 9.90 -16.44
N GLY A 84 5.54 8.65 -16.20
CA GLY A 84 6.36 7.48 -16.53
C GLY A 84 6.55 7.28 -18.02
N VAL A 85 7.80 7.07 -18.43
CA VAL A 85 8.21 6.90 -19.83
C VAL A 85 8.80 5.50 -20.06
N SER A 86 9.46 4.95 -19.04
CA SER A 86 9.97 3.58 -19.04
C SER A 86 9.52 2.90 -17.75
N ASN A 87 8.72 1.85 -17.87
CA ASN A 87 8.21 1.07 -16.75
C ASN A 87 8.55 -0.40 -16.99
N GLN A 88 9.25 -1.02 -16.04
CA GLN A 88 9.72 -2.41 -16.12
C GLN A 88 9.12 -3.21 -14.97
N GLY A 89 8.53 -4.36 -15.27
CA GLY A 89 7.84 -5.23 -14.31
C GLY A 89 6.35 -5.42 -14.64
N GLU A 90 5.75 -6.49 -14.11
CA GLU A 90 4.36 -6.89 -14.46
C GLU A 90 3.29 -5.99 -13.80
N GLY A 91 3.60 -5.33 -12.67
CA GLY A 91 2.65 -4.52 -11.91
C GLY A 91 2.13 -3.26 -12.63
N PHE A 92 2.88 -2.74 -13.62
CA PHE A 92 2.52 -1.50 -14.32
C PHE A 92 1.50 -1.68 -15.44
N GLN A 93 1.08 -2.92 -15.75
CA GLN A 93 0.13 -3.20 -16.82
C GLN A 93 -1.34 -3.14 -16.35
N GLN A 94 -1.57 -3.04 -15.03
CA GLN A 94 -2.89 -3.23 -14.43
C GLN A 94 -3.64 -1.91 -14.15
N ALA A 95 -2.96 -0.77 -14.25
CA ALA A 95 -3.50 0.56 -14.01
C ALA A 95 -2.72 1.62 -14.81
N ALA A 96 -3.29 2.81 -14.97
CA ALA A 96 -2.58 3.95 -15.60
C ALA A 96 -1.46 4.55 -14.73
N GLY A 97 -1.40 4.24 -13.44
CA GLY A 97 -0.37 4.75 -12.55
C GLY A 97 -0.53 4.31 -11.10
N LEU A 98 0.39 4.76 -10.25
CA LEU A 98 0.44 4.49 -8.82
C LEU A 98 0.27 5.80 -8.03
N VAL A 99 -0.39 5.72 -6.87
CA VAL A 99 -0.55 6.86 -5.97
C VAL A 99 0.23 6.60 -4.68
N GLY A 100 1.27 7.38 -4.45
CA GLY A 100 2.04 7.33 -3.20
C GLY A 100 1.31 8.03 -2.04
N LEU A 101 0.94 7.28 -1.00
CA LEU A 101 0.34 7.81 0.25
C LEU A 101 1.30 7.77 1.44
N GLY A 102 2.60 7.57 1.19
CA GLY A 102 3.63 7.52 2.22
C GLY A 102 3.89 8.85 2.93
N ARG A 103 4.93 8.88 3.76
CA ARG A 103 5.30 10.06 4.57
C ARG A 103 6.22 11.05 3.87
N GLY A 104 6.78 10.66 2.72
CA GLY A 104 7.70 11.49 1.97
C GLY A 104 7.04 12.77 1.45
N PRO A 105 7.81 13.82 1.14
CA PRO A 105 7.30 15.10 0.63
C PRO A 105 6.67 14.99 -0.77
N LEU A 106 6.96 13.91 -1.50
CA LEU A 106 6.39 13.59 -2.81
C LEU A 106 5.01 12.90 -2.70
N SER A 107 4.61 12.42 -1.52
CA SER A 107 3.33 11.75 -1.35
C SER A 107 2.16 12.72 -1.52
N LEU A 108 1.02 12.18 -1.96
CA LEU A 108 -0.19 12.97 -2.11
C LEU A 108 -0.61 13.60 -0.77
N VAL A 109 -0.47 12.85 0.32
CA VAL A 109 -0.82 13.29 1.68
C VAL A 109 -0.02 14.54 2.08
N SER A 110 1.29 14.52 1.86
CA SER A 110 2.19 15.64 2.18
C SER A 110 1.95 16.85 1.27
N GLN A 111 1.77 16.62 -0.03
CA GLN A 111 1.54 17.70 -0.99
C GLN A 111 0.22 18.43 -0.76
N LEU A 112 -0.83 17.69 -0.36
CA LEU A 112 -2.14 18.26 -0.03
C LEU A 112 -2.23 18.84 1.38
N ARG A 113 -1.25 18.56 2.26
CA ARG A 113 -1.24 18.98 3.67
C ARG A 113 -2.50 18.58 4.43
N ILE A 114 -2.98 17.37 4.15
CA ILE A 114 -4.20 16.82 4.76
C ILE A 114 -3.94 16.11 6.09
N GLY A 115 -2.67 15.83 6.42
CA GLY A 115 -2.23 15.26 7.70
C GLY A 115 -2.58 13.79 7.93
N ARG A 116 -3.73 13.32 7.43
CA ARG A 116 -4.23 11.95 7.59
C ARG A 116 -5.08 11.49 6.41
N PHE A 117 -5.21 10.18 6.27
CA PHE A 117 -6.14 9.55 5.32
C PHE A 117 -6.67 8.25 5.91
N SER A 118 -7.82 7.78 5.42
CA SER A 118 -8.35 6.48 5.76
C SER A 118 -8.92 5.79 4.54
N TYR A 119 -8.88 4.47 4.48
CA TYR A 119 -9.41 3.69 3.37
C TYR A 119 -10.05 2.41 3.87
N CYS A 120 -10.90 1.82 3.05
CA CYS A 120 -11.52 0.52 3.34
C CYS A 120 -11.50 -0.33 2.07
N LEU A 121 -10.68 -1.38 2.06
CA LEU A 121 -10.58 -2.23 0.88
C LEU A 121 -11.75 -3.21 0.83
N THR A 122 -12.49 -3.18 -0.27
CA THR A 122 -13.44 -4.23 -0.66
C THR A 122 -12.66 -5.49 -1.08
N ARG A 123 -13.35 -6.63 -1.18
CA ARG A 123 -12.67 -7.87 -1.57
C ARG A 123 -12.23 -7.79 -3.03
N LEU A 124 -11.12 -8.45 -3.36
CA LEU A 124 -10.55 -8.43 -4.73
C LEU A 124 -11.48 -9.05 -5.78
N ASP A 125 -12.41 -9.92 -5.38
CA ASP A 125 -13.43 -10.53 -6.23
C ASP A 125 -14.74 -9.73 -6.30
N GLU A 126 -14.84 -8.61 -5.57
CA GLU A 126 -16.00 -7.72 -5.60
C GLU A 126 -15.83 -6.60 -6.63
N THR A 127 -16.92 -6.27 -7.33
CA THR A 127 -16.95 -5.17 -8.31
C THR A 127 -17.19 -3.79 -7.68
N LYS A 128 -17.28 -3.74 -6.34
CA LYS A 128 -17.58 -2.53 -5.59
C LYS A 128 -16.30 -1.72 -5.33
N THR A 129 -16.42 -0.41 -5.42
CA THR A 129 -15.31 0.53 -5.20
C THR A 129 -14.90 0.56 -3.73
N SER A 130 -13.59 0.51 -3.48
CA SER A 130 -13.00 0.76 -2.16
C SER A 130 -12.91 2.26 -1.90
N PRO A 131 -13.52 2.81 -0.83
CA PRO A 131 -13.42 4.23 -0.53
C PRO A 131 -12.07 4.63 0.05
N LEU A 132 -11.60 5.84 -0.31
CA LEU A 132 -10.47 6.55 0.27
C LEU A 132 -10.95 7.93 0.73
N PHE A 133 -10.74 8.23 2.01
CA PHE A 133 -11.08 9.50 2.65
C PHE A 133 -9.81 10.27 3.02
N LEU A 134 -9.81 11.57 2.80
CA LEU A 134 -8.65 12.45 3.01
C LEU A 134 -8.96 13.51 4.07
N GLY A 135 -7.96 13.84 4.89
CA GLY A 135 -8.03 14.94 5.85
C GLY A 135 -9.10 14.75 6.92
N SER A 136 -9.95 15.76 7.12
CA SER A 136 -11.01 15.72 8.13
C SER A 136 -12.08 14.66 7.89
N LEU A 137 -12.20 14.15 6.66
CA LEU A 137 -13.10 13.04 6.33
C LEU A 137 -12.54 11.69 6.77
N ALA A 138 -11.24 11.60 7.07
CA ALA A 138 -10.62 10.39 7.59
C ALA A 138 -10.90 10.26 9.10
N SER A 139 -12.08 9.73 9.43
CA SER A 139 -12.53 9.48 10.80
C SER A 139 -12.93 8.02 10.98
N LEU A 140 -12.55 7.42 12.12
CA LEU A 140 -13.00 6.10 12.55
C LEU A 140 -13.91 6.25 13.78
N ASP A 141 -15.04 5.53 13.79
CA ASP A 141 -15.86 5.36 15.00
C ASP A 141 -15.36 4.16 15.81
N ILE A 142 -14.32 4.39 16.63
CA ILE A 142 -13.56 3.35 17.36
C ILE A 142 -14.34 2.75 18.56
N MET A 143 -15.66 2.62 18.48
CA MET A 143 -16.43 1.92 19.52
C MET A 143 -16.33 0.40 19.33
N GLY A 144 -15.40 -0.24 20.06
CA GLY A 144 -15.35 -1.70 20.21
C GLY A 144 -14.10 -2.42 19.67
N ALA A 145 -13.08 -1.70 19.20
CA ALA A 145 -11.85 -2.32 18.71
C ALA A 145 -11.03 -3.01 19.83
N ARG A 146 -10.63 -4.27 19.62
CA ARG A 146 -9.67 -4.99 20.49
C ARG A 146 -8.24 -4.68 20.04
N ALA A 147 -7.50 -3.91 20.83
CA ALA A 147 -6.10 -3.61 20.56
C ALA A 147 -5.19 -4.80 20.87
N LEU A 148 -4.44 -5.28 19.88
CA LEU A 148 -3.31 -6.18 20.08
C LEU A 148 -2.11 -5.38 20.60
N LYS A 149 -1.51 -5.80 21.71
CA LYS A 149 -0.31 -5.17 22.28
C LYS A 149 0.94 -5.64 21.55
N ILE A 150 1.16 -5.13 20.33
CA ILE A 150 2.43 -5.28 19.61
C ILE A 150 3.38 -4.20 20.14
N ARG A 151 4.64 -4.55 20.45
CA ARG A 151 5.63 -3.56 20.91
C ARG A 151 5.90 -2.56 19.77
N VAL A 152 5.91 -1.26 20.08
CA VAL A 152 6.21 -0.20 19.10
C VAL A 152 7.53 -0.42 18.36
N THR A 153 8.53 -1.01 19.03
CA THR A 153 9.83 -1.35 18.42
C THR A 153 9.74 -2.40 17.32
N THR A 154 8.66 -3.19 17.25
CA THR A 154 8.48 -4.23 16.22
C THR A 154 8.34 -3.66 14.82
N PHE A 155 7.88 -2.40 14.68
CA PHE A 155 7.69 -1.73 13.39
C PHE A 155 8.54 -0.46 13.25
N ALA A 156 9.51 -0.27 14.13
CA ALA A 156 10.39 0.90 14.09
C ALA A 156 11.36 0.79 12.90
N LEU A 157 11.52 1.88 12.15
CA LEU A 157 12.56 2.01 11.14
C LEU A 157 13.89 2.34 11.84
N ASN A 158 14.92 1.55 11.58
CA ASN A 158 16.26 1.72 12.11
C ASN A 158 17.07 2.70 11.24
N ASP A 159 18.12 3.30 11.83
CA ASP A 159 18.99 4.26 11.16
C ASP A 159 19.74 3.68 9.93
N ASP A 160 19.91 2.36 9.87
CA ASP A 160 20.51 1.64 8.74
C ASP A 160 19.51 1.33 7.61
N GLY A 161 18.25 1.75 7.76
CA GLY A 161 17.17 1.52 6.81
C GLY A 161 16.49 0.15 6.92
N THR A 162 16.84 -0.65 7.93
CA THR A 162 16.15 -1.91 8.27
C THR A 162 14.97 -1.64 9.23
N GLY A 163 14.11 -2.64 9.46
CA GLY A 163 12.90 -2.46 10.25
C GLY A 163 11.81 -1.71 9.48
N GLY A 164 10.89 -1.08 10.20
CA GLY A 164 9.77 -0.36 9.60
C GLY A 164 8.58 -1.25 9.24
N LEU A 165 7.44 -0.60 9.00
CA LEU A 165 6.24 -1.20 8.44
C LEU A 165 5.83 -0.43 7.19
N ILE A 166 5.81 -1.10 6.06
CA ILE A 166 5.20 -0.62 4.82
C ILE A 166 3.75 -1.08 4.84
N ILE A 167 2.81 -0.16 4.66
CA ILE A 167 1.43 -0.53 4.35
C ILE A 167 1.34 -0.47 2.84
N ASP A 168 1.21 -1.63 2.21
CA ASP A 168 1.26 -1.74 0.76
C ASP A 168 0.04 -2.51 0.26
N SER A 169 -0.94 -1.76 -0.24
CA SER A 169 -2.13 -2.37 -0.85
C SER A 169 -1.83 -3.01 -2.21
N GLY A 170 -0.67 -2.71 -2.83
CA GLY A 170 -0.20 -3.31 -4.07
C GLY A 170 0.46 -4.68 -3.87
N THR A 171 0.87 -5.01 -2.64
CA THR A 171 1.36 -6.34 -2.28
C THR A 171 0.19 -7.22 -1.81
N SER A 172 0.00 -8.40 -2.43
CA SER A 172 -1.13 -9.29 -2.12
C SER A 172 -1.13 -9.82 -0.68
N ILE A 173 0.01 -10.31 -0.18
CA ILE A 173 0.15 -10.95 1.13
C ILE A 173 0.99 -10.11 2.09
N THR A 174 0.75 -10.27 3.40
CA THR A 174 1.56 -9.57 4.42
C THR A 174 2.90 -10.27 4.62
N TYR A 175 3.96 -9.48 4.69
CA TYR A 175 5.28 -9.90 5.14
C TYR A 175 5.51 -9.34 6.54
N LEU A 176 5.91 -10.16 7.50
CA LEU A 176 6.29 -9.69 8.83
C LEU A 176 7.76 -9.99 9.06
N GLU A 177 8.47 -9.06 9.72
CA GLU A 177 9.80 -9.34 10.26
C GLU A 177 9.76 -10.64 11.09
N PHE A 178 10.81 -11.45 11.00
CA PHE A 178 10.82 -12.82 11.50
C PHE A 178 10.34 -12.97 12.95
N GLU A 179 10.73 -12.10 13.87
CA GLU A 179 10.28 -12.16 15.26
C GLU A 179 8.79 -11.80 15.39
N GLY A 180 8.34 -10.78 14.65
CA GLY A 180 6.92 -10.43 14.56
C GLY A 180 6.06 -11.58 14.00
N TYR A 181 6.53 -12.19 12.92
CA TYR A 181 5.88 -13.35 12.29
C TYR A 181 5.82 -14.54 13.23
N ARG A 182 6.93 -14.86 13.92
CA ARG A 182 7.02 -16.00 14.85
C ARG A 182 6.02 -15.87 15.99
N LEU A 183 5.86 -14.68 16.57
CA LEU A 183 4.89 -14.43 17.64
C LEU A 183 3.45 -14.62 17.15
N LEU A 184 3.12 -14.08 15.97
CA LEU A 184 1.79 -14.22 15.38
C LEU A 184 1.48 -15.68 15.01
N LYS A 185 2.45 -16.38 14.40
CA LYS A 185 2.35 -17.81 14.07
C LYS A 185 2.06 -18.65 15.32
N GLN A 186 2.79 -18.43 16.42
CA GLN A 186 2.54 -19.13 17.69
C GLN A 186 1.15 -18.82 18.25
N ALA A 187 0.71 -17.55 18.20
CA ALA A 187 -0.62 -17.17 18.64
C ALA A 187 -1.72 -17.88 17.83
N LEU A 188 -1.58 -17.92 16.50
CA LEU A 188 -2.52 -18.62 15.61
C LEU A 188 -2.54 -20.12 15.86
N LEU A 189 -1.37 -20.76 15.96
CA LEU A 189 -1.26 -22.20 16.28
C LEU A 189 -1.92 -22.55 17.62
N SER A 190 -1.90 -21.65 18.61
CA SER A 190 -2.54 -21.88 19.91
C SER A 190 -4.07 -21.67 19.91
N GLN A 191 -4.62 -20.95 18.92
CA GLN A 191 -6.03 -20.61 18.85
C GLN A 191 -6.80 -21.43 17.81
N VAL A 192 -6.11 -21.93 16.79
CA VAL A 192 -6.70 -22.65 15.66
C VAL A 192 -6.53 -24.16 15.87
N ASN A 193 -7.63 -24.84 16.20
CA ASN A 193 -7.64 -26.29 16.44
C ASN A 193 -7.94 -27.07 15.14
N LEU A 194 -7.02 -26.99 14.18
CA LEU A 194 -7.12 -27.67 12.89
C LEU A 194 -5.79 -28.39 12.57
N PRO A 195 -5.81 -29.52 11.83
CA PRO A 195 -4.57 -30.17 11.40
C PRO A 195 -3.76 -29.23 10.51
N LEU A 196 -2.43 -29.26 10.60
CA LEU A 196 -1.58 -28.48 9.71
C LEU A 196 -1.56 -29.08 8.29
N GLY A 197 -1.55 -28.21 7.30
CA GLY A 197 -1.36 -28.53 5.88
C GLY A 197 0.05 -28.20 5.40
N ASP A 198 0.46 -28.82 4.29
CA ASP A 198 1.69 -28.49 3.57
C ASP A 198 1.44 -27.38 2.53
N GLY A 199 1.87 -26.16 2.84
CA GLY A 199 1.77 -24.98 1.98
C GLY A 199 2.91 -24.77 1.00
N SER A 200 3.82 -25.75 0.83
CA SER A 200 5.00 -25.60 -0.02
C SER A 200 4.66 -25.24 -1.47
N SER A 201 3.51 -25.70 -1.98
CA SER A 201 3.01 -25.40 -3.34
C SER A 201 2.69 -23.91 -3.55
N VAL A 202 2.32 -23.21 -2.48
CA VAL A 202 1.93 -21.79 -2.50
C VAL A 202 2.94 -20.88 -1.78
N GLY A 203 4.08 -21.44 -1.34
CA GLY A 203 5.16 -20.70 -0.69
C GLY A 203 4.85 -20.20 0.72
N LEU A 204 3.90 -20.83 1.43
CA LEU A 204 3.44 -20.41 2.77
C LEU A 204 3.78 -21.49 3.81
N ASP A 205 4.24 -21.08 5.00
CA ASP A 205 4.77 -21.98 6.04
C ASP A 205 3.83 -22.17 7.25
N LEU A 206 2.59 -21.68 7.15
CA LEU A 206 1.51 -21.89 8.11
C LEU A 206 0.20 -22.18 7.37
N CYS A 207 -0.15 -23.45 7.21
CA CYS A 207 -1.43 -23.86 6.60
C CYS A 207 -2.19 -24.83 7.50
N PHE A 208 -3.51 -24.88 7.36
CA PHE A 208 -4.41 -25.76 8.08
C PHE A 208 -5.29 -26.55 7.07
N GLN A 209 -5.59 -27.82 7.38
CA GLN A 209 -6.55 -28.67 6.67
C GLN A 209 -7.96 -28.42 7.21
N VAL A 210 -8.96 -28.25 6.34
CA VAL A 210 -10.27 -27.72 6.76
C VAL A 210 -11.43 -28.08 5.84
N PRO A 211 -12.65 -28.22 6.39
CA PRO A 211 -13.89 -27.78 5.77
C PRO A 211 -14.07 -26.24 5.98
N LEU A 212 -14.40 -25.51 4.90
CA LEU A 212 -14.43 -24.03 4.72
C LEU A 212 -15.13 -23.23 5.87
N SER A 213 -14.80 -21.98 6.27
CA SER A 213 -14.16 -20.80 5.65
C SER A 213 -13.41 -19.90 6.70
N PRO A 214 -12.20 -19.39 6.36
CA PRO A 214 -11.53 -18.25 6.99
C PRO A 214 -10.90 -17.29 5.95
N GLU A 215 -11.70 -16.38 5.38
CA GLU A 215 -11.42 -15.72 4.07
C GLU A 215 -10.36 -14.61 4.10
N ASN A 216 -10.20 -13.91 5.23
CA ASN A 216 -9.36 -12.71 5.33
C ASN A 216 -7.90 -13.02 5.71
N TYR A 217 -7.63 -14.20 6.26
CA TYR A 217 -6.29 -14.57 6.72
C TYR A 217 -5.84 -15.92 6.16
N MET A 218 -6.70 -16.67 5.46
CA MET A 218 -6.34 -17.91 4.80
C MET A 218 -6.66 -17.89 3.29
N ALA A 219 -5.80 -18.51 2.47
CA ALA A 219 -5.96 -18.73 1.04
C ALA A 219 -6.22 -20.22 0.78
N ALA A 220 -7.26 -20.55 0.03
CA ALA A 220 -7.58 -21.94 -0.30
C ALA A 220 -6.73 -22.43 -1.47
N ASP A 221 -6.04 -23.56 -1.31
CA ASP A 221 -5.45 -24.32 -2.41
C ASP A 221 -6.42 -25.45 -2.80
N ALA A 222 -7.13 -25.24 -3.91
CA ALA A 222 -8.11 -26.19 -4.43
C ALA A 222 -7.49 -27.52 -4.90
N SER A 223 -6.19 -27.55 -5.20
CA SER A 223 -5.50 -28.76 -5.67
C SER A 223 -5.12 -29.71 -4.53
N SER A 224 -4.79 -29.16 -3.36
CA SER A 224 -4.38 -29.90 -2.18
C SER A 224 -5.44 -29.96 -1.08
N GLY A 225 -6.54 -29.20 -1.21
CA GLY A 225 -7.62 -29.15 -0.22
C GLY A 225 -7.25 -28.42 1.07
N GLN A 226 -6.29 -27.49 1.00
CA GLN A 226 -5.72 -26.81 2.17
C GLN A 226 -6.11 -25.33 2.25
N LEU A 227 -6.01 -24.74 3.44
CA LEU A 227 -6.11 -23.29 3.66
C LEU A 227 -4.82 -22.76 4.30
N CYS A 228 -4.17 -21.82 3.63
CA CYS A 228 -2.85 -21.31 4.00
C CYS A 228 -2.90 -19.87 4.50
N GLY A 229 -2.19 -19.57 5.59
CA GLY A 229 -2.06 -18.23 6.12
C GLY A 229 -1.51 -17.26 5.08
N LYS A 230 -2.25 -16.19 4.78
CA LYS A 230 -1.86 -15.14 3.81
C LYS A 230 -0.75 -14.21 4.36
N MET A 231 0.18 -14.76 5.14
CA MET A 231 1.25 -14.05 5.82
C MET A 231 2.51 -14.90 5.80
N MET A 232 3.67 -14.28 5.62
CA MET A 232 4.96 -14.97 5.67
C MET A 232 6.04 -14.14 6.33
N GLY A 233 7.11 -14.80 6.81
CA GLY A 233 8.28 -14.12 7.36
C GLY A 233 9.14 -13.47 6.27
N SER A 234 9.67 -12.28 6.54
CA SER A 234 10.66 -11.58 5.71
C SER A 234 11.85 -11.11 6.56
N SER A 235 13.01 -10.93 5.91
CA SER A 235 14.15 -10.24 6.51
C SER A 235 14.10 -8.75 6.19
N GLY A 236 14.45 -7.90 7.17
CA GLY A 236 14.55 -6.46 6.98
C GLY A 236 13.27 -5.69 7.32
N ILE A 237 12.25 -5.73 6.44
CA ILE A 237 11.08 -4.83 6.52
C ILE A 237 9.78 -5.64 6.65
N SER A 238 8.85 -5.17 7.48
CA SER A 238 7.47 -5.69 7.52
C SER A 238 6.59 -4.98 6.48
N ILE A 239 5.74 -5.71 5.77
CA ILE A 239 4.78 -5.21 4.80
C ILE A 239 3.38 -5.71 5.19
N LEU A 240 2.45 -4.82 5.56
CA LEU A 240 1.04 -5.18 5.66
C LEU A 240 0.43 -5.19 4.26
N GLY A 241 0.06 -6.37 3.78
CA GLY A 241 -0.47 -6.62 2.43
C GLY A 241 -1.99 -6.49 2.33
N ASN A 242 -2.50 -6.53 1.10
CA ASN A 242 -3.88 -6.23 0.72
C ASN A 242 -4.91 -7.10 1.46
N PHE A 243 -4.72 -8.43 1.49
CA PHE A 243 -5.72 -9.34 2.08
C PHE A 243 -6.01 -9.06 3.56
N GLN A 244 -5.00 -8.68 4.33
CA GLN A 244 -5.16 -8.37 5.76
C GLN A 244 -5.90 -7.04 6.00
N GLN A 245 -5.97 -6.18 4.99
CA GLN A 245 -6.62 -4.87 5.07
C GLN A 245 -8.08 -4.92 4.60
N GLN A 246 -8.50 -5.98 3.89
CA GLN A 246 -9.88 -6.12 3.39
C GLN A 246 -10.88 -6.29 4.54
N GLY A 247 -12.03 -5.59 4.44
CA GLY A 247 -13.07 -5.62 5.48
C GLY A 247 -12.72 -4.86 6.76
N PHE A 248 -11.65 -4.06 6.72
CA PHE A 248 -11.28 -3.13 7.78
C PHE A 248 -11.24 -1.70 7.24
N HIS A 249 -11.79 -0.76 8.00
CA HIS A 249 -11.57 0.66 7.77
C HIS A 249 -10.29 1.04 8.49
N MET A 250 -9.27 1.37 7.71
CA MET A 250 -7.91 1.68 8.15
C MET A 250 -7.72 3.20 8.16
N LEU A 251 -7.28 3.79 9.27
CA LEU A 251 -6.95 5.20 9.41
C LEU A 251 -5.45 5.35 9.66
N TYR A 252 -4.81 6.14 8.83
CA TYR A 252 -3.41 6.48 8.94
C TYR A 252 -3.26 7.96 9.29
N ASP A 253 -2.66 8.21 10.46
CA ASP A 253 -2.26 9.54 10.93
C ASP A 253 -0.72 9.59 11.01
N PRO A 254 -0.04 9.92 9.90
CA PRO A 254 1.41 9.97 9.85
C PRO A 254 2.04 11.07 10.72
N GLU A 255 1.31 12.15 11.01
CA GLU A 255 1.78 13.20 11.93
C GLU A 255 1.73 12.72 13.39
N GLY A 256 0.71 11.95 13.74
CA GLY A 256 0.53 11.37 15.07
C GLY A 256 1.20 10.01 15.30
N ASP A 257 1.95 9.51 14.32
CA ASP A 257 2.57 8.16 14.34
C ASP A 257 1.59 7.02 14.63
N ASN A 258 0.34 7.14 14.17
CA ASN A 258 -0.72 6.22 14.54
C ASN A 258 -1.36 5.53 13.33
N LEU A 259 -1.55 4.22 13.45
CA LEU A 259 -2.37 3.39 12.57
C LEU A 259 -3.52 2.84 13.41
N SER A 260 -4.76 3.19 13.04
CA SER A 260 -5.98 2.71 13.69
C SER A 260 -6.81 1.91 12.69
N PHE A 261 -7.54 0.91 13.16
CA PHE A 261 -8.38 0.10 12.29
C PHE A 261 -9.60 -0.45 13.03
N GLN A 262 -10.68 -0.66 12.30
CA GLN A 262 -11.87 -1.32 12.80
C GLN A 262 -12.49 -2.19 11.72
N GLN A 263 -13.10 -3.32 12.10
CA GLN A 263 -13.83 -4.16 11.17
C GLN A 263 -15.06 -3.39 10.65
N THR A 264 -15.29 -3.40 9.35
CA THR A 264 -16.38 -2.62 8.71
C THR A 264 -16.77 -3.24 7.37
N ARG A 265 -18.03 -3.03 6.97
CA ARG A 265 -18.49 -3.31 5.60
C ARG A 265 -18.09 -2.15 4.69
N CYS A 266 -16.95 -2.30 4.03
CA CYS A 266 -16.35 -1.24 3.21
C CYS A 266 -17.24 -0.73 2.08
N ASP A 267 -18.16 -1.56 1.60
CA ASP A 267 -19.10 -1.24 0.53
C ASP A 267 -20.30 -0.38 0.97
N GLN A 268 -20.39 -0.05 2.27
CA GLN A 268 -21.47 0.72 2.87
C GLN A 268 -20.99 2.06 3.46
N LEU A 269 -19.72 2.42 3.25
CA LEU A 269 -19.11 3.67 3.71
C LEU A 269 -19.23 4.80 2.67
#